data_AF-A0A9P6PQK0-F1
#
_entry.id   AF-A0A9P6PQK0-F1
#
_cell.length_a   1.000
_cell.length_b   1.000
_cell.length_c   1.000
_cell.angle_alpha   90.00
_cell.angle_beta   90.00
_cell.angle_gamma   90.00
#
_symmetry.space_group_name_H-M   'P 1'
#
loop_
_entity.id
_entity.type
_entity.pdbx_description
1 polymer ?
#
loop_
_entity_poly.entity_id
_entity_poly.type
_entity_poly.pdbx_seq_one_letter_code
_entity_poly.pdbx_strand_id
1 'polypeptide(L)'
;MAPRKKSAAAKGPASIAEGLALESKQEAMAQILERLQDLTDKNGRSISDLFVELPDREEYPDYYEVIKTPMAFDMIKERLETGEYKDEGIDNFAKDLRTLTMNAKTYNRDGSMVYRDATTLDTYIDVAIKALMDDGAQQPKREEFSTKFCHNVLETIKTHEDKDGREMAELFLELPSKEEYPDYYDEISKPIAINIIEEKIDQGVYHTLELFEKDMNLMFENAKLYNAEGSDVYLDAEELQQLFWKTIGKNGRGRQTKGRRARKHNKELSDVEHGGDTYRVGDFVHIQNDSDPSKPTIGLIFSIWEDEKGIKGIDAVWFLRPEHIIHPYASRFYPSEVVKASGVHEHLVDDILERCFVLQTKDYIRGRPENWNEGQSIYVCEQRYNDSYKSVTKIKNWASCLPPGHKPGDIQLNMFSHPLVLKKLPSASMMDKAGKQDSSENASRASSPRNSASSKSWSPESTPKAMIKSESTPIPAPTLKKTKSNKRKSTQMTPGSPPLHSVKVKSDDAGQPAPIAPPRVAASSLSRFHCLYSSLATKAQCTA
;
A
#
# COMPACT_ATOMS: atom_id res chain seq x y z
N MET A 1 -27.64 45.03 7.83
CA MET A 1 -27.21 43.81 7.12
C MET A 1 -26.75 44.23 5.73
N ALA A 2 -25.44 44.26 5.49
CA ALA A 2 -24.90 44.48 4.15
C ALA A 2 -25.13 43.22 3.29
N PRO A 3 -25.41 43.35 1.98
CA PRO A 3 -25.71 42.20 1.14
C PRO A 3 -24.44 41.35 0.95
N ARG A 4 -24.50 40.07 1.34
CA ARG A 4 -23.49 39.06 0.98
C ARG A 4 -23.39 39.01 -0.54
N LYS A 5 -22.20 39.33 -1.07
CA LYS A 5 -21.90 39.22 -2.51
C LYS A 5 -22.12 37.77 -2.96
N LYS A 6 -22.72 37.60 -4.14
CA LYS A 6 -23.00 36.30 -4.76
C LYS A 6 -21.68 35.54 -4.97
N SER A 7 -21.61 34.30 -4.50
CA SER A 7 -20.48 33.39 -4.73
C SER A 7 -20.31 33.13 -6.23
N ALA A 8 -19.14 33.50 -6.78
CA ALA A 8 -18.76 33.14 -8.14
C ALA A 8 -18.41 31.65 -8.18
N ALA A 9 -18.92 30.92 -9.17
CA ALA A 9 -18.53 29.53 -9.43
C ALA A 9 -17.01 29.42 -9.61
N ALA A 10 -16.44 28.27 -9.24
CA ALA A 10 -15.01 27.96 -9.31
C ALA A 10 -14.44 28.26 -10.71
N LYS A 11 -13.88 29.46 -10.88
CA LYS A 11 -12.95 29.78 -11.97
C LYS A 11 -11.63 29.08 -11.64
N GLY A 12 -10.92 28.59 -12.66
CA GLY A 12 -9.66 27.87 -12.47
C GLY A 12 -8.59 28.69 -11.71
N PRO A 13 -7.45 28.07 -11.32
CA PRO A 13 -6.41 28.69 -10.49
C PRO A 13 -5.94 30.07 -10.96
N ALA A 14 -5.90 30.31 -12.27
CA ALA A 14 -5.53 31.62 -12.86
C ALA A 14 -6.38 32.80 -12.36
N SER A 15 -7.63 32.56 -11.93
CA SER A 15 -8.51 33.61 -11.43
C SER A 15 -8.04 34.25 -10.13
N ILE A 16 -7.20 33.57 -9.34
CA ILE A 16 -6.65 34.14 -8.10
C ILE A 16 -5.77 35.36 -8.37
N ALA A 17 -5.11 35.39 -9.53
CA ALA A 17 -4.20 36.45 -9.95
C ALA A 17 -4.87 37.55 -10.76
N GLU A 18 -6.13 37.37 -11.18
CA GLU A 18 -6.84 38.31 -12.06
C GLU A 18 -7.13 39.64 -11.31
N GLY A 19 -6.61 40.75 -11.83
CA GLY A 19 -6.87 42.09 -11.28
C GLY A 19 -6.28 42.35 -9.90
N LEU A 20 -5.17 41.71 -9.54
CA LEU A 20 -4.44 42.02 -8.31
C LEU A 20 -3.87 43.45 -8.36
N ALA A 21 -3.98 44.17 -7.25
CA ALA A 21 -3.39 45.49 -7.07
C ALA A 21 -1.86 45.41 -6.91
N LEU A 22 -1.14 45.01 -7.96
CA LEU A 22 0.31 44.78 -7.95
C LEU A 22 1.13 46.04 -7.63
N GLU A 23 0.53 47.24 -7.75
CA GLU A 23 1.13 48.51 -7.33
C GLU A 23 1.34 48.59 -5.80
N SER A 24 0.59 47.81 -5.02
CA SER A 24 0.73 47.67 -3.58
C SER A 24 0.82 46.19 -3.21
N LYS A 25 2.05 45.70 -3.01
CA LYS A 25 2.31 44.30 -2.61
C LYS A 25 1.50 43.88 -1.37
N GLN A 26 1.32 44.79 -0.42
CA GLN A 26 0.50 44.59 0.77
C GLN A 26 -0.99 44.37 0.44
N GLU A 27 -1.55 45.18 -0.45
CA GLU A 27 -2.95 45.06 -0.87
C GLU A 27 -3.17 43.82 -1.73
N ALA A 28 -2.21 43.48 -2.59
CA ALA A 28 -2.24 42.25 -3.37
C ALA A 28 -2.23 41.00 -2.47
N MET A 29 -1.38 40.96 -1.43
CA MET A 29 -1.38 39.87 -0.44
C MET A 29 -2.72 39.77 0.30
N ALA A 30 -3.34 40.90 0.67
CA ALA A 30 -4.66 40.92 1.31
C ALA A 30 -5.75 40.36 0.39
N GLN A 31 -5.77 40.77 -0.89
CA GLN A 31 -6.72 40.27 -1.88
C GLN A 31 -6.55 38.77 -2.13
N ILE A 32 -5.31 38.27 -2.17
CA ILE A 32 -5.03 36.84 -2.30
C ILE A 32 -5.60 36.08 -1.09
N LEU A 33 -5.33 36.56 0.12
CA LEU A 33 -5.77 35.91 1.35
C LEU A 33 -7.30 35.86 1.47
N GLU A 34 -8.00 36.92 1.07
CA GLU A 34 -9.46 36.96 1.02
C GLU A 34 -10.00 35.96 -0.01
N ARG A 35 -9.44 35.99 -1.24
CA ARG A 35 -9.88 35.08 -2.31
C ARG A 35 -9.64 33.62 -1.97
N LEU A 36 -8.52 33.29 -1.31
CA LEU A 36 -8.24 31.93 -0.84
C LEU A 36 -9.26 31.48 0.22
N GLN A 37 -9.61 32.34 1.18
CA GLN A 37 -10.62 32.01 2.21
C GLN A 37 -12.02 31.84 1.62
N ASP A 38 -12.36 32.56 0.55
CA ASP A 38 -13.65 32.48 -0.13
C ASP A 38 -13.73 31.35 -1.19
N LEU A 39 -12.68 30.54 -1.35
CA LEU A 39 -12.68 29.43 -2.31
C LEU A 39 -13.74 28.39 -1.96
N THR A 40 -14.56 28.06 -2.95
CA THR A 40 -15.58 27.02 -2.87
C THR A 40 -15.41 25.98 -3.96
N ASP A 41 -15.79 24.74 -3.66
CA ASP A 41 -15.87 23.70 -4.66
C ASP A 41 -17.08 23.88 -5.60
N LYS A 42 -17.20 23.01 -6.60
CA LYS A 42 -18.31 23.02 -7.56
C LYS A 42 -19.71 22.91 -6.94
N ASN A 43 -19.80 22.43 -5.70
CA ASN A 43 -21.05 22.28 -4.96
C ASN A 43 -21.28 23.46 -3.98
N GLY A 44 -20.39 24.45 -3.98
CA GLY A 44 -20.45 25.61 -3.08
C GLY A 44 -19.95 25.35 -1.67
N ARG A 45 -19.31 24.20 -1.41
CA ARG A 45 -18.69 23.92 -0.10
C ARG A 45 -17.37 24.70 -0.02
N SER A 46 -17.16 25.40 1.09
CA SER A 46 -15.91 26.10 1.35
C SER A 46 -14.75 25.10 1.46
N ILE A 47 -13.67 25.41 0.73
CA ILE A 47 -12.43 24.63 0.72
C ILE A 47 -11.55 25.02 1.91
N SER A 48 -11.70 26.25 2.40
CA SER A 48 -10.80 26.87 3.36
C SER A 48 -11.24 26.75 4.82
N ASP A 49 -12.45 26.25 5.10
CA ASP A 49 -13.03 26.21 6.45
C ASP A 49 -12.12 25.55 7.50
N LEU A 50 -11.45 24.45 7.14
CA LEU A 50 -10.56 23.71 8.04
C LEU A 50 -9.14 24.29 8.17
N PHE A 51 -8.88 25.40 7.50
CA PHE A 51 -7.59 26.09 7.47
C PHE A 51 -7.67 27.48 8.13
N VAL A 52 -8.87 27.91 8.56
CA VAL A 52 -9.09 29.23 9.13
C VAL A 52 -8.42 29.38 10.49
N GLU A 53 -8.58 28.39 11.36
CA GLU A 53 -8.05 28.35 12.73
C GLU A 53 -7.25 27.06 12.95
N LEU A 54 -6.37 27.06 13.94
CA LEU A 54 -5.62 25.86 14.33
C LEU A 54 -6.55 24.79 14.96
N PRO A 55 -6.26 23.48 14.79
CA PRO A 55 -6.95 22.44 15.52
C PRO A 55 -6.84 22.66 17.04
N ASP A 56 -7.92 22.44 17.78
CA ASP A 56 -7.88 22.58 19.23
C ASP A 56 -6.85 21.62 19.85
N ARG A 57 -6.03 22.13 20.78
CA ARG A 57 -4.90 21.38 21.35
C ARG A 57 -5.33 20.31 22.35
N GLU A 58 -6.47 20.49 23.00
CA GLU A 58 -7.01 19.49 23.92
C GLU A 58 -7.70 18.36 23.15
N GLU A 59 -8.37 18.68 22.05
CA GLU A 59 -9.02 17.69 21.18
C GLU A 59 -8.03 16.93 20.28
N TYR A 60 -6.98 17.60 19.80
CA TYR A 60 -5.98 17.04 18.88
C TYR A 60 -4.54 17.23 19.41
N PRO A 61 -4.17 16.62 20.55
CA PRO A 61 -2.83 16.77 21.11
C PRO A 61 -1.74 16.18 20.20
N ASP A 62 -2.05 15.11 19.46
CA ASP A 62 -1.15 14.44 18.52
C ASP A 62 -0.82 15.28 17.29
N TYR A 63 -1.72 16.17 16.86
CA TYR A 63 -1.44 17.17 15.82
C TYR A 63 -0.19 17.98 16.17
N TYR A 64 -0.07 18.43 17.41
CA TYR A 64 1.05 19.25 17.88
C TYR A 64 2.33 18.44 18.17
N GLU A 65 2.23 17.11 18.24
CA GLU A 65 3.40 16.23 18.27
C GLU A 65 3.99 16.03 16.88
N VAL A 66 3.12 15.92 15.86
CA VAL A 66 3.53 15.70 14.46
C VAL A 66 3.93 17.01 13.78
N ILE A 67 3.10 18.04 13.89
CA ILE A 67 3.27 19.33 13.22
C ILE A 67 4.08 20.29 14.07
N LYS A 68 5.29 20.63 13.58
CA LYS A 68 6.25 21.46 14.30
C LYS A 68 6.01 22.96 14.16
N THR A 69 5.36 23.37 13.08
CA THR A 69 5.08 24.79 12.81
C THR A 69 3.60 24.93 12.44
N PRO A 70 2.68 24.88 13.43
CA PRO A 70 1.26 25.10 13.20
C PRO A 70 1.03 26.43 12.48
N MET A 71 0.12 26.43 11.50
CA MET A 71 -0.21 27.61 10.69
C MET A 71 -1.68 27.57 10.30
N ALA A 72 -2.34 28.73 10.31
CA ALA A 72 -3.75 28.93 9.96
C ALA A 72 -3.94 30.30 9.28
N PHE A 73 -5.06 30.49 8.56
CA PHE A 73 -5.31 31.74 7.83
C PHE A 73 -5.45 32.95 8.75
N ASP A 74 -6.05 32.78 9.93
CA ASP A 74 -6.16 33.83 10.95
C ASP A 74 -4.79 34.37 11.38
N MET A 75 -3.81 33.49 11.60
CA MET A 75 -2.43 33.84 11.93
C MET A 75 -1.77 34.60 10.77
N ILE A 76 -1.94 34.13 9.54
CA ILE A 76 -1.39 34.80 8.35
C ILE A 76 -2.01 36.18 8.18
N LYS A 77 -3.33 36.30 8.43
CA LYS A 77 -4.06 37.57 8.38
C LYS A 77 -3.57 38.54 9.44
N GLU A 78 -3.39 38.10 10.67
CA GLU A 78 -2.86 38.91 11.77
C GLU A 78 -1.46 39.43 11.44
N ARG A 79 -0.56 38.57 10.93
CA ARG A 79 0.79 38.96 10.48
C ARG A 79 0.75 39.98 9.34
N LEU A 80 -0.20 39.85 8.42
CA LEU A 80 -0.39 40.82 7.35
C LEU A 80 -0.84 42.18 7.91
N GLU A 81 -1.83 42.21 8.81
CA GLU A 81 -2.38 43.43 9.40
C GLU A 81 -1.37 44.17 10.30
N THR A 82 -0.60 43.43 11.09
CA THR A 82 0.49 43.96 11.93
C THR A 82 1.69 44.43 11.10
N GLY A 83 1.78 44.02 9.84
CA GLY A 83 2.78 44.48 8.89
C GLY A 83 4.07 43.68 8.90
N GLU A 84 4.04 42.43 9.38
CA GLU A 84 5.19 41.51 9.35
C GLU A 84 5.65 41.17 7.91
N TYR A 85 4.83 41.49 6.89
CA TYR A 85 5.16 41.27 5.48
C TYR A 85 5.52 42.54 4.66
N LYS A 86 5.89 43.66 5.30
CA LYS A 86 6.11 44.94 4.59
C LYS A 86 7.46 45.09 3.86
N ASP A 87 8.51 44.36 4.26
CA ASP A 87 9.87 44.48 3.69
C ASP A 87 10.25 43.28 2.78
N GLU A 88 10.79 42.19 3.36
CA GLU A 88 11.08 40.91 2.68
C GLU A 88 9.84 39.98 2.64
N GLY A 89 8.65 40.57 2.76
CA GLY A 89 7.48 39.87 3.25
C GLY A 89 6.80 38.91 2.29
N ILE A 90 7.03 39.03 0.98
CA ILE A 90 6.44 38.11 0.00
C ILE A 90 6.96 36.69 0.25
N ASP A 91 8.26 36.53 0.53
CA ASP A 91 8.85 35.22 0.78
C ASP A 91 8.33 34.60 2.09
N ASN A 92 8.17 35.42 3.13
CA ASN A 92 7.59 34.98 4.40
C ASN A 92 6.10 34.66 4.29
N PHE A 93 5.33 35.47 3.58
CA PHE A 93 3.92 35.23 3.27
C PHE A 93 3.73 33.95 2.45
N ALA A 94 4.56 33.76 1.41
CA ALA A 94 4.60 32.55 0.60
C ALA A 94 4.95 31.33 1.44
N LYS A 95 5.92 31.45 2.35
CA LYS A 95 6.32 30.38 3.26
C LYS A 95 5.19 30.00 4.21
N ASP A 96 4.47 30.97 4.78
CA ASP A 96 3.36 30.68 5.69
C ASP A 96 2.18 30.04 4.95
N LEU A 97 1.82 30.53 3.75
CA LEU A 97 0.80 29.89 2.90
C LEU A 97 1.16 28.46 2.51
N ARG A 98 2.44 28.18 2.17
CA ARG A 98 2.90 26.82 1.89
C ARG A 98 2.91 25.94 3.14
N THR A 99 3.25 26.52 4.31
CA THR A 99 3.25 25.79 5.58
C THR A 99 1.85 25.33 5.95
N LEU A 100 0.84 26.19 5.72
CA LEU A 100 -0.58 25.87 5.91
C LEU A 100 -1.00 24.60 5.16
N THR A 101 -0.75 24.53 3.84
CA THR A 101 -1.13 23.37 3.02
C THR A 101 -0.24 22.16 3.29
N MET A 102 1.06 22.36 3.53
CA MET A 102 2.01 21.30 3.84
C MET A 102 1.67 20.58 5.13
N ASN A 103 1.32 21.31 6.20
CA ASN A 103 0.93 20.72 7.48
C ASN A 103 -0.30 19.84 7.33
N ALA A 104 -1.31 20.32 6.60
CA ALA A 104 -2.52 19.55 6.34
C ALA A 104 -2.21 18.26 5.56
N LYS A 105 -1.35 18.33 4.53
CA LYS A 105 -0.91 17.14 3.77
C LYS A 105 -0.04 16.19 4.62
N THR A 106 0.72 16.71 5.58
CA THR A 106 1.60 15.92 6.46
C THR A 106 0.80 15.17 7.53
N TYR A 107 -0.18 15.82 8.14
CA TYR A 107 -0.97 15.23 9.22
C TYR A 107 -2.08 14.32 8.71
N ASN A 108 -2.74 14.71 7.62
CA ASN A 108 -3.92 14.00 7.12
C ASN A 108 -3.55 12.92 6.10
N ARG A 109 -4.33 11.83 6.09
CA ARG A 109 -4.18 10.75 5.13
C ARG A 109 -4.37 11.26 3.69
N ASP A 110 -3.46 10.85 2.79
CA ASP A 110 -3.59 11.03 1.34
C ASP A 110 -4.99 10.68 0.85
N GLY A 111 -5.61 11.61 0.12
CA GLY A 111 -6.93 11.44 -0.47
C GLY A 111 -8.12 11.70 0.48
N SER A 112 -7.87 12.00 1.76
CA SER A 112 -8.90 12.59 2.63
C SER A 112 -9.41 13.93 2.08
N MET A 113 -10.59 14.36 2.52
CA MET A 113 -11.17 15.66 2.08
C MET A 113 -10.20 16.81 2.35
N VAL A 114 -9.64 16.88 3.57
CA VAL A 114 -8.67 17.90 3.97
C VAL A 114 -7.40 17.85 3.11
N TYR A 115 -6.90 16.67 2.77
CA TYR A 115 -5.74 16.53 1.89
C TYR A 115 -6.03 17.05 0.46
N ARG A 116 -7.22 16.76 -0.08
CA ARG A 116 -7.64 17.25 -1.41
C ARG A 116 -7.84 18.77 -1.40
N ASP A 117 -8.41 19.30 -0.33
CA ASP A 117 -8.60 20.74 -0.13
C ASP A 117 -7.25 21.44 -0.01
N ALA A 118 -6.32 20.89 0.78
CA ALA A 118 -4.95 21.39 0.88
C ALA A 118 -4.24 21.35 -0.48
N THR A 119 -4.45 20.30 -1.28
CA THR A 119 -3.88 20.21 -2.64
C THR A 119 -4.46 21.26 -3.57
N THR A 120 -5.76 21.51 -3.50
CA THR A 120 -6.42 22.54 -4.29
C THR A 120 -5.93 23.93 -3.89
N LEU A 121 -5.90 24.24 -2.59
CA LEU A 121 -5.35 25.50 -2.09
C LEU A 121 -3.90 25.71 -2.53
N ASP A 122 -3.06 24.68 -2.48
CA ASP A 122 -1.66 24.74 -2.90
C ASP A 122 -1.52 25.24 -4.35
N THR A 123 -2.35 24.71 -5.26
CA THR A 123 -2.34 25.13 -6.67
C THR A 123 -2.72 26.60 -6.87
N TYR A 124 -3.68 27.11 -6.09
CA TYR A 124 -4.05 28.54 -6.14
C TYR A 124 -2.98 29.41 -5.49
N ILE A 125 -2.37 28.93 -4.40
CA ILE A 125 -1.27 29.61 -3.69
C ILE A 125 -0.07 29.78 -4.62
N ASP A 126 0.32 28.74 -5.37
CA ASP A 126 1.45 28.83 -6.30
C ASP A 126 1.22 29.85 -7.42
N VAL A 127 0.01 29.90 -7.98
CA VAL A 127 -0.36 30.91 -8.98
C VAL A 127 -0.32 32.32 -8.37
N ALA A 128 -0.84 32.48 -7.16
CA ALA A 128 -0.87 33.76 -6.46
C ALA A 128 0.54 34.27 -6.12
N ILE A 129 1.42 33.42 -5.59
CA ILE A 129 2.80 33.75 -5.29
C ILE A 129 3.56 34.11 -6.56
N LYS A 130 3.37 33.35 -7.64
CA LYS A 130 3.99 33.65 -8.94
C LYS A 130 3.59 35.04 -9.45
N ALA A 131 2.31 35.41 -9.33
CA ALA A 131 1.84 36.73 -9.72
C ALA A 131 2.42 37.86 -8.85
N LEU A 132 2.64 37.63 -7.56
CA LEU A 132 3.26 38.60 -6.65
C LEU A 132 4.76 38.82 -6.90
N MET A 133 5.45 37.79 -7.42
CA MET A 133 6.89 37.82 -7.68
C MET A 133 7.25 38.36 -9.07
N ASP A 134 6.28 38.56 -9.96
CA ASP A 134 6.50 38.99 -11.34
C ASP A 134 6.47 40.53 -11.46
N ASP A 135 7.59 41.19 -11.13
CA ASP A 135 7.76 42.66 -11.13
C ASP A 135 7.84 43.28 -12.56
N GLY A 136 7.23 42.66 -13.58
CA GLY A 136 7.21 43.19 -14.96
C GLY A 136 8.57 43.18 -15.67
N ALA A 137 9.61 42.59 -15.07
CA ALA A 137 10.80 42.19 -15.80
C ALA A 137 10.43 40.99 -16.65
N GLN A 138 10.63 41.08 -17.97
CA GLN A 138 10.64 39.92 -18.84
C GLN A 138 11.72 38.97 -18.31
N GLN A 139 11.34 38.06 -17.41
CA GLN A 139 12.25 37.01 -16.98
C GLN A 139 12.63 36.21 -18.24
N PRO A 140 13.88 35.75 -18.37
CA PRO A 140 14.17 34.72 -19.35
C PRO A 140 13.17 33.61 -19.05
N LYS A 141 12.38 33.18 -20.05
CA LYS A 141 11.44 32.07 -19.92
C LYS A 141 12.16 30.96 -19.16
N ARG A 142 11.84 30.79 -17.88
CA ARG A 142 12.25 29.61 -17.12
C ARG A 142 11.65 28.46 -17.91
N GLU A 143 12.50 27.62 -18.50
CA GLU A 143 12.03 26.54 -19.38
C GLU A 143 10.93 25.78 -18.65
N GLU A 144 9.69 25.92 -19.12
CA GLU A 144 8.58 25.11 -18.62
C GLU A 144 8.98 23.64 -18.81
N PHE A 145 8.79 22.83 -17.77
CA PHE A 145 9.10 21.41 -17.87
C PHE A 145 8.39 20.83 -19.10
N SER A 146 9.19 20.29 -20.01
CA SER A 146 8.74 20.12 -21.38
C SER A 146 7.70 19.02 -21.47
N THR A 147 6.45 19.38 -21.78
CA THR A 147 5.39 18.40 -22.07
C THR A 147 5.78 17.49 -23.24
N LYS A 148 6.52 18.03 -24.21
CA LYS A 148 7.11 17.26 -25.31
C LYS A 148 8.09 16.20 -24.81
N PHE A 149 8.88 16.51 -23.78
CA PHE A 149 9.76 15.53 -23.15
C PHE A 149 8.94 14.39 -22.53
N CYS A 150 7.89 14.69 -21.77
CA CYS A 150 7.03 13.65 -21.18
C CYS A 150 6.38 12.76 -22.25
N HIS A 151 5.83 13.38 -23.31
CA HIS A 151 5.23 12.67 -24.43
C HIS A 151 6.24 11.77 -25.15
N ASN A 152 7.47 12.24 -25.39
CA ASN A 152 8.53 11.42 -25.98
C ASN A 152 8.91 10.22 -25.09
N VAL A 153 8.96 10.43 -23.77
CA VAL A 153 9.22 9.35 -22.81
C VAL A 153 8.09 8.33 -22.84
N LEU A 154 6.82 8.76 -22.79
CA LEU A 154 5.67 7.86 -22.88
C LEU A 154 5.66 7.08 -24.20
N GLU A 155 5.92 7.73 -25.32
CA GLU A 155 5.96 7.07 -26.62
C GLU A 155 7.06 5.99 -26.67
N THR A 156 8.22 6.29 -26.08
CA THR A 156 9.31 5.30 -25.94
C THR A 156 8.88 4.08 -25.11
N ILE A 157 8.08 4.29 -24.07
CA ILE A 157 7.55 3.19 -23.24
C ILE A 157 6.45 2.42 -23.98
N LYS A 158 5.52 3.11 -24.64
CA LYS A 158 4.38 2.51 -25.36
C LYS A 158 4.83 1.60 -26.51
N THR A 159 5.87 2.02 -27.23
CA THR A 159 6.38 1.33 -28.42
C THR A 159 7.51 0.35 -28.13
N HIS A 160 7.84 0.12 -26.85
CA HIS A 160 8.89 -0.85 -26.49
C HIS A 160 8.39 -2.28 -26.66
N GLU A 161 9.12 -3.04 -27.48
CA GLU A 161 8.83 -4.42 -27.82
C GLU A 161 9.83 -5.37 -27.13
N ASP A 162 9.34 -6.55 -26.75
CA ASP A 162 10.20 -7.64 -26.31
C ASP A 162 10.92 -8.34 -27.48
N LYS A 163 11.68 -9.40 -27.18
CA LYS A 163 12.45 -10.15 -28.20
C LYS A 163 11.58 -10.81 -29.26
N ASP A 164 10.31 -11.03 -28.97
CA ASP A 164 9.33 -11.68 -29.85
C ASP A 164 8.46 -10.65 -30.58
N GLY A 165 8.71 -9.34 -30.37
CA GLY A 165 7.99 -8.24 -31.03
C GLY A 165 6.66 -7.89 -30.35
N ARG A 166 6.43 -8.32 -29.11
CA ARG A 166 5.22 -7.97 -28.35
C ARG A 166 5.41 -6.63 -27.65
N GLU A 167 4.46 -5.72 -27.83
CA GLU A 167 4.42 -4.44 -27.12
C GLU A 167 4.18 -4.67 -25.62
N MET A 168 5.18 -4.37 -24.79
CA MET A 168 5.13 -4.69 -23.36
C MET A 168 4.18 -3.78 -22.58
N ALA A 169 3.87 -2.61 -23.13
CA ALA A 169 3.06 -1.59 -22.46
C ALA A 169 1.54 -1.82 -22.58
N GLU A 170 1.08 -2.82 -23.35
CA GLU A 170 -0.34 -3.02 -23.67
C GLU A 170 -1.24 -3.02 -22.41
N LEU A 171 -0.86 -3.75 -21.37
CA LEU A 171 -1.60 -3.85 -20.11
C LEU A 171 -1.47 -2.63 -19.18
N PHE A 172 -0.65 -1.65 -19.54
CA PHE A 172 -0.43 -0.41 -18.80
C PHE A 172 -1.17 0.78 -19.43
N LEU A 173 -1.74 0.61 -20.63
CA LEU A 173 -2.42 1.67 -21.37
C LEU A 173 -3.64 2.20 -20.65
N GLU A 174 -4.45 1.30 -20.08
CA GLU A 174 -5.70 1.63 -19.39
C GLU A 174 -5.79 0.91 -18.03
N LEU A 175 -6.64 1.41 -17.15
CA LEU A 175 -6.92 0.72 -15.88
C LEU A 175 -7.73 -0.55 -16.12
N PRO A 176 -7.49 -1.63 -15.34
CA PRO A 176 -8.35 -2.82 -15.37
C PRO A 176 -9.82 -2.46 -15.15
N SER A 177 -10.76 -3.09 -15.87
CA SER A 177 -12.19 -2.87 -15.63
C SER A 177 -12.53 -3.17 -14.17
N LYS A 178 -13.29 -2.27 -13.55
CA LYS A 178 -13.72 -2.43 -12.15
C LYS A 178 -14.78 -3.51 -11.99
N GLU A 179 -15.54 -3.76 -13.05
CA GLU A 179 -16.54 -4.83 -13.11
C GLU A 179 -15.88 -6.20 -13.20
N GLU A 180 -14.81 -6.32 -13.98
CA GLU A 180 -14.08 -7.59 -14.18
C GLU A 180 -13.05 -7.87 -13.08
N TYR A 181 -12.36 -6.82 -12.60
CA TYR A 181 -11.29 -6.90 -11.59
C TYR A 181 -11.61 -6.00 -10.39
N PRO A 182 -12.69 -6.28 -9.62
CA PRO A 182 -13.04 -5.46 -8.47
C PRO A 182 -11.98 -5.51 -7.36
N ASP A 183 -11.29 -6.63 -7.20
CA ASP A 183 -10.23 -6.87 -6.23
C ASP A 183 -8.98 -6.01 -6.50
N TYR A 184 -8.69 -5.69 -7.77
CA TYR A 184 -7.63 -4.75 -8.13
C TYR A 184 -7.78 -3.42 -7.39
N TYR A 185 -9.00 -2.88 -7.34
CA TYR A 185 -9.30 -1.61 -6.67
C TYR A 185 -9.35 -1.72 -5.14
N ASP A 186 -9.41 -2.93 -4.61
CA ASP A 186 -9.18 -3.17 -3.19
C ASP A 186 -7.68 -3.15 -2.87
N GLU A 187 -6.85 -3.78 -3.69
CA GLU A 187 -5.40 -3.87 -3.43
C GLU A 187 -4.65 -2.58 -3.75
N ILE A 188 -4.97 -1.99 -4.90
CA ILE A 188 -4.30 -0.81 -5.43
C ILE A 188 -5.01 0.45 -4.96
N SER A 189 -4.37 1.12 -4.01
CA SER A 189 -4.93 2.33 -3.38
C SER A 189 -4.97 3.54 -4.30
N LYS A 190 -4.06 3.64 -5.27
CA LYS A 190 -3.97 4.76 -6.22
C LYS A 190 -3.82 4.20 -7.64
N PRO A 191 -4.90 3.71 -8.27
CA PRO A 191 -4.85 3.24 -9.65
C PRO A 191 -4.38 4.35 -10.59
N ILE A 192 -3.45 4.02 -11.47
CA ILE A 192 -2.97 4.91 -12.53
C ILE A 192 -2.59 4.05 -13.75
N ALA A 193 -2.72 4.63 -14.94
CA ALA A 193 -2.39 4.02 -16.23
C ALA A 193 -1.83 5.08 -17.19
N ILE A 194 -1.25 4.67 -18.32
CA ILE A 194 -0.60 5.57 -19.29
C ILE A 194 -1.58 6.62 -19.80
N ASN A 195 -2.81 6.25 -20.14
CA ASN A 195 -3.82 7.21 -20.61
C ASN A 195 -4.11 8.34 -19.60
N ILE A 196 -4.15 8.02 -18.31
CA ILE A 196 -4.32 9.01 -17.22
C ILE A 196 -3.07 9.90 -17.11
N ILE A 197 -1.88 9.31 -17.24
CA ILE A 197 -0.62 10.08 -17.21
C ILE A 197 -0.55 11.02 -18.43
N GLU A 198 -0.95 10.54 -19.61
CA GLU A 198 -1.03 11.32 -20.85
C GLU A 198 -1.98 12.51 -20.70
N GLU A 199 -3.20 12.28 -20.18
CA GLU A 199 -4.14 13.36 -19.87
C GLU A 199 -3.56 14.39 -18.90
N LYS A 200 -2.82 13.94 -17.88
CA LYS A 200 -2.14 14.83 -16.93
C LYS A 200 -0.99 15.62 -17.53
N ILE A 201 -0.30 15.08 -18.55
CA ILE A 201 0.69 15.84 -19.34
C ILE A 201 -0.03 16.97 -20.09
N ASP A 202 -1.12 16.65 -20.78
CA ASP A 202 -1.87 17.61 -21.60
C ASP A 202 -2.54 18.71 -20.76
N GLN A 203 -2.96 18.39 -19.54
CA GLN A 203 -3.47 19.35 -18.56
C GLN A 203 -2.36 20.20 -17.90
N GLY A 204 -1.09 19.93 -18.19
CA GLY A 204 0.04 20.67 -17.63
C GLY A 204 0.27 20.41 -16.13
N VAL A 205 -0.18 19.26 -15.61
CA VAL A 205 -0.04 18.92 -14.18
C VAL A 205 1.44 18.74 -13.80
N TYR A 206 2.23 18.19 -14.71
CA TYR A 206 3.65 17.96 -14.50
C TYR A 206 4.46 19.21 -14.87
N HIS A 207 4.86 19.95 -13.85
CA HIS A 207 5.73 21.13 -13.99
C HIS A 207 7.17 20.86 -13.52
N THR A 208 7.45 19.64 -13.04
CA THR A 208 8.80 19.16 -12.72
C THR A 208 8.95 17.68 -13.10
N LEU A 209 10.20 17.25 -13.30
CA LEU A 209 10.51 15.83 -13.57
C LEU A 209 10.05 14.94 -12.41
N GLU A 210 10.17 15.40 -11.18
CA GLU A 210 9.82 14.64 -9.98
C GLU A 210 8.33 14.27 -9.93
N LEU A 211 7.45 15.14 -10.42
CA LEU A 211 6.01 14.85 -10.45
C LEU A 211 5.65 13.82 -11.51
N PHE A 212 6.23 13.93 -12.71
CA PHE A 212 6.05 12.94 -13.78
C PHE A 212 6.64 11.59 -13.37
N GLU A 213 7.84 11.60 -12.80
CA GLU A 213 8.53 10.43 -12.25
C GLU A 213 7.69 9.70 -11.21
N LYS A 214 7.08 10.45 -10.28
CA LYS A 214 6.27 9.86 -9.22
C LYS A 214 5.12 9.02 -9.78
N ASP A 215 4.44 9.50 -10.81
CA ASP A 215 3.29 8.83 -11.40
C ASP A 215 3.69 7.69 -12.33
N MET A 216 4.75 7.86 -13.12
CA MET A 216 5.35 6.77 -13.90
C MET A 216 5.78 5.63 -12.97
N ASN A 217 6.49 5.95 -11.89
CA ASN A 217 6.92 4.96 -10.91
C ASN A 217 5.73 4.31 -10.19
N LEU A 218 4.70 5.09 -9.83
CA LEU A 218 3.48 4.56 -9.22
C LEU A 218 2.80 3.51 -10.11
N MET A 219 2.75 3.74 -11.42
CA MET A 219 2.18 2.80 -12.38
C MET A 219 2.92 1.44 -12.35
N PHE A 220 4.24 1.46 -12.45
CA PHE A 220 5.06 0.23 -12.40
C PHE A 220 4.97 -0.46 -11.03
N GLU A 221 5.01 0.30 -9.94
CA GLU A 221 4.88 -0.27 -8.59
C GLU A 221 3.50 -0.87 -8.33
N ASN A 222 2.42 -0.28 -8.85
CA ASN A 222 1.08 -0.85 -8.76
C ASN A 222 0.99 -2.19 -9.51
N ALA A 223 1.56 -2.25 -10.72
CA ALA A 223 1.61 -3.49 -11.49
C ALA A 223 2.38 -4.59 -10.73
N LYS A 224 3.55 -4.28 -10.20
CA LYS A 224 4.35 -5.22 -9.39
C LYS A 224 3.71 -5.58 -8.05
N LEU A 225 2.89 -4.70 -7.49
CA LEU A 225 2.18 -4.93 -6.23
C LEU A 225 1.03 -5.93 -6.42
N TYR A 226 0.24 -5.75 -7.48
CA TYR A 226 -0.95 -6.56 -7.74
C TYR A 226 -0.61 -7.92 -8.36
N ASN A 227 0.34 -7.93 -9.31
CA ASN A 227 0.70 -9.13 -10.05
C ASN A 227 1.69 -10.01 -9.27
N ALA A 228 1.67 -11.32 -9.56
CA ALA A 228 2.62 -12.26 -8.95
C ALA A 228 4.05 -11.98 -9.42
N GLU A 229 5.02 -12.05 -8.51
CA GLU A 229 6.44 -11.89 -8.85
C GLU A 229 6.86 -12.94 -9.90
N GLY A 230 7.47 -12.49 -10.98
CA GLY A 230 7.85 -13.33 -12.12
C GLY A 230 6.74 -13.62 -13.14
N SER A 231 5.52 -13.08 -12.99
CA SER A 231 4.54 -13.09 -14.08
C SER A 231 4.98 -12.17 -15.22
N ASP A 232 4.45 -12.37 -16.43
CA ASP A 232 4.75 -11.54 -17.60
C ASP A 232 4.54 -10.04 -17.31
N VAL A 233 3.41 -9.68 -16.69
CA VAL A 233 3.10 -8.29 -16.31
C VAL A 233 4.08 -7.72 -15.28
N TYR A 234 4.55 -8.57 -14.36
CA TYR A 234 5.55 -8.16 -13.37
C TYR A 234 6.90 -7.88 -14.04
N LEU A 235 7.35 -8.80 -14.89
CA LEU A 235 8.60 -8.66 -15.64
C LEU A 235 8.54 -7.48 -16.61
N ASP A 236 7.39 -7.27 -17.28
CA ASP A 236 7.14 -6.12 -18.15
C ASP A 236 7.24 -4.82 -17.35
N ALA A 237 6.66 -4.75 -16.15
CA ALA A 237 6.76 -3.59 -15.29
C ALA A 237 8.21 -3.30 -14.87
N GLU A 238 9.02 -4.31 -14.57
CA GLU A 238 10.44 -4.13 -14.23
C GLU A 238 11.26 -3.63 -15.43
N GLU A 239 11.05 -4.20 -16.61
CA GLU A 239 11.78 -3.83 -17.83
C GLU A 239 11.41 -2.42 -18.29
N LEU A 240 10.11 -2.10 -18.37
CA LEU A 240 9.63 -0.77 -18.74
C LEU A 240 10.06 0.29 -17.72
N GLN A 241 10.10 -0.04 -16.43
CA GLN A 241 10.61 0.86 -15.39
C GLN A 241 12.12 1.13 -15.58
N GLN A 242 12.91 0.12 -15.92
CA GLN A 242 14.33 0.31 -16.24
C GLN A 242 14.52 1.16 -17.50
N LEU A 243 13.74 0.90 -18.54
CA LEU A 243 13.72 1.71 -19.75
C LEU A 243 13.37 3.16 -19.43
N PHE A 244 12.34 3.40 -18.61
CA PHE A 244 11.95 4.73 -18.17
C PHE A 244 13.12 5.50 -17.54
N TRP A 245 13.81 4.89 -16.56
CA TRP A 245 14.97 5.52 -15.89
C TRP A 245 16.11 5.83 -16.85
N LYS A 246 16.36 4.92 -17.79
CA LYS A 246 17.36 5.10 -18.84
C LYS A 246 16.99 6.26 -19.75
N THR A 247 15.73 6.34 -20.19
CA THR A 247 15.23 7.38 -21.09
C THR A 247 15.30 8.76 -20.45
N ILE A 248 15.03 8.89 -19.14
CA ILE A 248 15.13 10.18 -18.44
C ILE A 248 16.55 10.52 -17.95
N GLY A 249 17.56 9.76 -18.38
CA GLY A 249 18.97 10.02 -18.05
C GLY A 249 19.34 9.77 -16.58
N LYS A 250 18.45 9.15 -15.79
CA LYS A 250 18.71 8.75 -14.39
C LYS A 250 19.26 7.32 -14.34
N ASN A 251 20.32 7.07 -15.10
CA ASN A 251 21.13 5.86 -14.93
C ASN A 251 21.85 5.94 -13.58
N GLY A 252 21.23 5.42 -12.51
CA GLY A 252 21.90 5.22 -11.21
C GLY A 252 21.14 5.58 -9.94
N ARG A 253 19.81 5.80 -9.96
CA ARG A 253 19.00 5.96 -8.73
C ARG A 253 17.81 5.01 -8.58
N GLY A 254 17.57 4.14 -9.56
CA GLY A 254 17.05 2.82 -9.22
C GLY A 254 18.07 2.21 -8.28
N ARG A 255 17.67 1.95 -7.03
CA ARG A 255 18.47 1.24 -6.04
C ARG A 255 19.26 0.16 -6.78
N GLN A 256 20.57 0.29 -6.84
CA GLN A 256 21.42 -0.79 -7.32
C GLN A 256 21.08 -1.98 -6.41
N THR A 257 20.29 -2.93 -6.91
CA THR A 257 20.66 -4.32 -6.68
C THR A 257 22.10 -4.34 -7.16
N LYS A 258 23.04 -4.45 -6.22
CA LYS A 258 24.43 -4.64 -6.59
C LYS A 258 24.40 -5.83 -7.52
N GLY A 259 24.60 -5.59 -8.81
CA GLY A 259 24.87 -6.63 -9.78
C GLY A 259 26.15 -7.31 -9.33
N ARG A 260 26.04 -8.29 -8.42
CA ARG A 260 26.76 -9.54 -8.63
C ARG A 260 26.42 -9.89 -10.06
N ARG A 261 27.44 -9.99 -10.92
CA ARG A 261 27.30 -10.47 -12.29
C ARG A 261 26.30 -11.62 -12.25
N ALA A 262 25.13 -11.45 -12.86
CA ALA A 262 24.12 -12.48 -12.93
C ALA A 262 24.85 -13.75 -13.35
N ARG A 263 24.86 -14.76 -12.47
CA ARG A 263 25.40 -16.06 -12.89
C ARG A 263 24.50 -16.50 -14.03
N LYS A 264 25.09 -17.01 -15.09
CA LYS A 264 24.31 -17.52 -16.21
C LYS A 264 23.63 -18.80 -15.71
N HIS A 265 22.38 -18.69 -15.27
CA HIS A 265 21.55 -19.82 -14.87
C HIS A 265 21.22 -20.57 -16.16
N ASN A 266 21.93 -21.67 -16.42
CA ASN A 266 21.81 -22.39 -17.69
C ASN A 266 20.71 -23.45 -17.64
N LYS A 267 20.28 -23.86 -16.44
CA LYS A 267 19.28 -24.90 -16.25
C LYS A 267 18.43 -24.62 -15.02
N GLU A 268 17.12 -24.61 -15.21
CA GLU A 268 16.14 -24.60 -14.12
C GLU A 268 15.86 -26.05 -13.66
N LEU A 269 15.72 -26.23 -12.35
CA LEU A 269 15.51 -27.52 -11.70
C LEU A 269 14.15 -27.53 -11.00
N SER A 270 13.46 -28.68 -11.01
CA SER A 270 12.21 -28.87 -10.27
C SER A 270 12.43 -29.02 -8.76
N ASP A 271 13.58 -29.56 -8.39
CA ASP A 271 13.94 -29.92 -7.02
C ASP A 271 15.46 -29.99 -6.85
N VAL A 272 15.90 -29.94 -5.59
CA VAL A 272 17.29 -30.16 -5.20
C VAL A 272 17.40 -30.91 -3.88
N GLU A 273 18.34 -31.84 -3.81
CA GLU A 273 18.69 -32.53 -2.56
C GLU A 273 19.79 -31.79 -1.82
N HIS A 274 19.57 -31.49 -0.53
CA HIS A 274 20.56 -30.89 0.36
C HIS A 274 20.29 -31.32 1.80
N GLY A 275 21.35 -31.60 2.58
CA GLY A 275 21.19 -31.97 3.99
C GLY A 275 20.40 -33.27 4.26
N GLY A 276 20.18 -34.10 3.23
CA GLY A 276 19.32 -35.29 3.32
C GLY A 276 17.83 -35.03 3.06
N ASP A 277 17.45 -33.79 2.77
CA ASP A 277 16.11 -33.38 2.39
C ASP A 277 16.05 -32.98 0.91
N THR A 278 14.89 -33.16 0.29
CA THR A 278 14.59 -32.65 -1.06
C THR A 278 13.80 -31.36 -0.94
N TYR A 279 14.28 -30.27 -1.53
CA TYR A 279 13.62 -28.96 -1.58
C TYR A 279 13.03 -28.70 -2.96
N ARG A 280 11.87 -28.02 -3.01
CA ARG A 280 11.15 -27.70 -4.24
C ARG A 280 10.78 -26.21 -4.30
N VAL A 281 10.45 -25.73 -5.51
CA VAL A 281 9.77 -24.43 -5.64
C VAL A 281 8.51 -24.43 -4.78
N GLY A 282 8.26 -23.32 -4.08
CA GLY A 282 7.17 -23.19 -3.12
C GLY A 282 7.51 -23.60 -1.68
N ASP A 283 8.66 -24.24 -1.43
CA ASP A 283 9.10 -24.55 -0.07
C ASP A 283 9.59 -23.28 0.65
N PHE A 284 9.24 -23.18 1.94
CA PHE A 284 9.82 -22.20 2.84
C PHE A 284 11.05 -22.78 3.53
N VAL A 285 12.13 -22.01 3.58
CA VAL A 285 13.42 -22.42 4.13
C VAL A 285 14.03 -21.36 5.03
N HIS A 286 14.78 -21.82 6.02
CA HIS A 286 15.76 -21.00 6.70
C HIS A 286 17.05 -21.00 5.89
N ILE A 287 17.54 -19.80 5.62
CA ILE A 287 18.77 -19.54 4.87
C ILE A 287 19.78 -18.93 5.85
N GLN A 288 21.04 -19.33 5.72
CA GLN A 288 22.13 -18.80 6.51
C GLN A 288 22.15 -17.26 6.45
N ASN A 289 22.26 -16.65 7.62
CA ASN A 289 22.41 -15.21 7.76
C ASN A 289 23.80 -14.90 8.29
N ASP A 290 24.69 -14.42 7.42
CA ASP A 290 26.07 -14.10 7.78
C ASP A 290 26.19 -12.95 8.79
N SER A 291 25.18 -12.07 8.86
CA SER A 291 25.20 -10.92 9.77
C SER A 291 24.77 -11.30 11.19
N ASP A 292 23.85 -12.25 11.32
CA ASP A 292 23.38 -12.78 12.60
C ASP A 292 23.03 -14.27 12.45
N PRO A 293 23.98 -15.18 12.73
CA PRO A 293 23.76 -16.62 12.63
C PRO A 293 22.66 -17.14 13.56
N SER A 294 22.29 -16.40 14.61
CA SER A 294 21.20 -16.78 15.51
C SER A 294 19.81 -16.50 14.93
N LYS A 295 19.74 -15.68 13.87
CA LYS A 295 18.53 -15.27 13.19
C LYS A 295 18.61 -15.60 11.71
N PRO A 296 18.37 -16.86 11.32
CA PRO A 296 18.36 -17.23 9.93
C PRO A 296 17.32 -16.43 9.14
N THR A 297 17.65 -16.16 7.88
CA THR A 297 16.77 -15.50 6.93
C THR A 297 15.66 -16.46 6.55
N ILE A 298 14.40 -16.01 6.60
CA ILE A 298 13.28 -16.82 6.12
C ILE A 298 13.10 -16.56 4.63
N GLY A 299 13.13 -17.60 3.80
CA GLY A 299 12.99 -17.52 2.35
C GLY A 299 11.87 -18.41 1.83
N LEU A 300 11.20 -17.98 0.77
CA LEU A 300 10.33 -18.80 -0.07
C LEU A 300 11.02 -19.05 -1.40
N ILE A 301 11.23 -20.32 -1.76
CA ILE A 301 11.90 -20.70 -3.01
C ILE A 301 10.99 -20.40 -4.20
N PHE A 302 11.43 -19.51 -5.09
CA PHE A 302 10.75 -19.13 -6.33
C PHE A 302 11.28 -19.88 -7.55
N SER A 303 12.58 -20.15 -7.58
CA SER A 303 13.21 -20.96 -8.62
C SER A 303 14.38 -21.74 -8.01
N ILE A 304 14.79 -22.81 -8.70
CA ILE A 304 16.00 -23.56 -8.40
C ILE A 304 16.80 -23.65 -9.70
N TRP A 305 18.09 -23.38 -9.64
CA TRP A 305 18.92 -23.30 -10.84
C TRP A 305 20.26 -24.01 -10.66
N GLU A 306 20.85 -24.37 -11.80
CA GLU A 306 22.20 -24.91 -11.93
C GLU A 306 22.99 -24.08 -12.95
N ASP A 307 24.19 -23.66 -12.58
CA ASP A 307 25.09 -22.91 -13.47
C ASP A 307 25.96 -23.84 -14.34
N GLU A 308 26.76 -23.26 -15.25
CA GLU A 308 27.60 -24.04 -16.18
C GLU A 308 28.66 -24.92 -15.47
N LYS A 309 28.96 -24.63 -14.21
CA LYS A 309 29.93 -25.35 -13.40
C LYS A 309 29.27 -26.43 -12.53
N GLY A 310 27.95 -26.64 -12.67
CA GLY A 310 27.18 -27.57 -11.86
C GLY A 310 26.90 -27.04 -10.45
N ILE A 311 27.14 -25.75 -10.19
CA ILE A 311 26.80 -25.15 -8.89
C ILE A 311 25.31 -24.89 -8.88
N LYS A 312 24.64 -25.37 -7.83
CA LYS A 312 23.20 -25.21 -7.65
C LYS A 312 22.89 -24.06 -6.71
N GLY A 313 21.83 -23.33 -7.02
CA GLY A 313 21.33 -22.21 -6.23
C GLY A 313 19.81 -22.14 -6.25
N ILE A 314 19.28 -21.23 -5.44
CA ILE A 314 17.87 -20.90 -5.35
C ILE A 314 17.67 -19.40 -5.51
N ASP A 315 16.55 -19.02 -6.13
CA ASP A 315 16.05 -17.66 -6.09
C ASP A 315 14.94 -17.61 -5.04
N ALA A 316 15.13 -16.85 -3.97
CA ALA A 316 14.23 -16.84 -2.82
C ALA A 316 13.72 -15.44 -2.47
N VAL A 317 12.42 -15.34 -2.18
CA VAL A 317 11.81 -14.12 -1.63
C VAL A 317 11.90 -14.15 -0.12
N TRP A 318 12.41 -13.08 0.47
CA TRP A 318 12.63 -13.00 1.91
C TRP A 318 11.37 -12.63 2.69
N PHE A 319 11.31 -13.15 3.91
CA PHE A 319 10.35 -12.78 4.94
C PHE A 319 11.12 -12.22 6.14
N LEU A 320 10.94 -10.92 6.37
CA LEU A 320 11.70 -10.15 7.35
C LEU A 320 10.99 -10.16 8.69
N ARG A 321 11.76 -10.24 9.77
CA ARG A 321 11.23 -10.06 11.12
C ARG A 321 10.95 -8.57 11.35
N PRO A 322 10.02 -8.20 12.24
CA PRO A 322 9.71 -6.80 12.54
C PRO A 322 10.94 -5.96 12.90
N GLU A 323 11.91 -6.55 13.61
CA GLU A 323 13.17 -5.87 13.97
C GLU A 323 14.10 -5.58 12.77
N HIS A 324 13.86 -6.19 11.60
CA HIS A 324 14.64 -5.98 10.38
C HIS A 324 14.03 -4.93 9.43
N ILE A 325 12.86 -4.37 9.78
CA ILE A 325 12.18 -3.38 8.94
C ILE A 325 11.98 -2.06 9.70
N ILE A 326 11.94 -0.95 8.95
CA ILE A 326 11.53 0.33 9.50
C ILE A 326 10.00 0.38 9.49
N HIS A 327 9.40 0.62 10.65
CA HIS A 327 7.96 0.70 10.83
C HIS A 327 7.60 1.78 11.88
N PRO A 328 6.36 2.30 11.90
CA PRO A 328 5.93 3.25 12.94
C PRO A 328 6.14 2.72 14.36
N TYR A 329 6.46 3.60 15.30
CA TYR A 329 6.72 3.21 16.70
C TYR A 329 5.51 2.52 17.35
N ALA A 330 4.30 2.95 17.02
CA ALA A 330 3.05 2.38 17.54
C ALA A 330 2.66 1.02 16.93
N SER A 331 3.43 0.50 15.98
CA SER A 331 3.14 -0.77 15.31
C SER A 331 3.12 -1.94 16.29
N ARG A 332 2.22 -2.89 16.01
CA ARG A 332 2.04 -4.13 16.79
C ARG A 332 2.15 -5.32 15.85
N PHE A 333 2.77 -6.39 16.33
CA PHE A 333 3.03 -7.60 15.56
C PHE A 333 2.66 -8.86 16.36
N TYR A 334 2.29 -9.94 15.68
CA TYR A 334 2.18 -11.26 16.32
C TYR A 334 3.56 -11.76 16.77
N PRO A 335 3.65 -12.59 17.83
CA PRO A 335 4.93 -13.07 18.35
C PRO A 335 5.85 -13.74 17.31
N SER A 336 5.28 -14.43 16.32
CA SER A 336 6.02 -15.03 15.19
C SER A 336 5.68 -14.36 13.87
N GLU A 337 5.32 -13.07 13.88
CA GLU A 337 5.03 -12.34 12.64
C GLU A 337 6.30 -12.13 11.83
N VAL A 338 6.19 -12.37 10.53
CA VAL A 338 7.17 -11.98 9.53
C VAL A 338 6.45 -11.16 8.45
N VAL A 339 7.22 -10.35 7.73
CA VAL A 339 6.72 -9.43 6.72
C VAL A 339 7.41 -9.74 5.40
N LYS A 340 6.64 -10.02 4.34
CA LYS A 340 7.20 -10.32 3.01
C LYS A 340 8.02 -9.14 2.50
N ALA A 341 9.26 -9.35 2.08
CA ALA A 341 10.08 -8.34 1.42
C ALA A 341 9.69 -8.18 -0.06
N SER A 342 10.12 -7.07 -0.66
CA SER A 342 10.07 -6.90 -2.11
C SER A 342 11.29 -7.57 -2.76
N GLY A 343 11.06 -8.29 -3.85
CA GLY A 343 12.12 -8.81 -4.72
C GLY A 343 12.67 -10.17 -4.32
N VAL A 344 13.41 -10.75 -5.26
CA VAL A 344 13.97 -12.10 -5.20
C VAL A 344 15.49 -12.02 -5.00
N HIS A 345 16.03 -12.92 -4.18
CA HIS A 345 17.44 -12.94 -3.80
C HIS A 345 18.06 -14.30 -4.12
N GLU A 346 19.20 -14.31 -4.80
CA GLU A 346 19.98 -15.52 -5.08
C GLU A 346 20.70 -16.02 -3.83
N HIS A 347 20.60 -17.32 -3.57
CA HIS A 347 21.37 -18.05 -2.55
C HIS A 347 21.95 -19.33 -3.12
N LEU A 348 23.06 -19.81 -2.57
CA LEU A 348 23.53 -21.15 -2.86
C LEU A 348 22.64 -22.17 -2.15
N VAL A 349 22.53 -23.37 -2.71
CA VAL A 349 21.82 -24.46 -2.04
C VAL A 349 22.48 -24.80 -0.70
N ASP A 350 23.79 -24.65 -0.60
CA ASP A 350 24.55 -24.85 0.64
C ASP A 350 24.23 -23.82 1.75
N ASP A 351 23.57 -22.71 1.41
CA ASP A 351 23.12 -21.72 2.39
C ASP A 351 21.80 -22.15 3.07
N ILE A 352 21.13 -23.20 2.58
CA ILE A 352 19.88 -23.71 3.15
C ILE A 352 20.19 -24.47 4.46
N LEU A 353 19.60 -24.03 5.56
CA LEU A 353 19.78 -24.65 6.87
C LEU A 353 18.75 -25.75 7.14
N GLU A 354 17.47 -25.42 6.96
CA GLU A 354 16.35 -26.32 7.25
C GLU A 354 15.07 -25.83 6.58
N ARG A 355 14.09 -26.72 6.44
CA ARG A 355 12.72 -26.34 6.05
C ARG A 355 12.03 -25.62 7.20
N CYS A 356 11.30 -24.55 6.90
CA CYS A 356 10.39 -23.88 7.83
C CYS A 356 9.02 -23.69 7.18
N PHE A 357 8.10 -22.96 7.83
CA PHE A 357 6.81 -22.61 7.23
C PHE A 357 6.43 -21.16 7.51
N VAL A 358 5.82 -20.50 6.53
CA VAL A 358 5.16 -19.21 6.72
C VAL A 358 3.71 -19.36 6.27
N LEU A 359 2.78 -19.09 7.18
CA LEU A 359 1.35 -19.15 6.89
C LEU A 359 0.73 -17.76 6.93
N GLN A 360 -0.25 -17.52 6.08
CA GLN A 360 -1.16 -16.39 6.26
C GLN A 360 -1.97 -16.55 7.54
N THR A 361 -2.39 -15.43 8.15
CA THR A 361 -3.10 -15.42 9.43
C THR A 361 -4.29 -16.38 9.48
N LYS A 362 -5.09 -16.46 8.40
CA LYS A 362 -6.27 -17.34 8.35
C LYS A 362 -5.94 -18.83 8.45
N ASP A 363 -4.78 -19.24 7.95
CA ASP A 363 -4.35 -20.64 7.97
C ASP A 363 -3.59 -20.96 9.27
N TYR A 364 -2.76 -20.02 9.72
CA TYR A 364 -2.01 -20.14 10.97
C TYR A 364 -2.91 -20.39 12.19
N ILE A 365 -4.09 -19.77 12.23
CA ILE A 365 -5.04 -19.97 13.33
C ILE A 365 -5.84 -21.26 13.21
N ARG A 366 -5.94 -21.85 12.02
CA ARG A 366 -6.81 -23.00 11.74
C ARG A 366 -6.10 -24.34 11.89
N GLY A 367 -4.79 -24.39 11.70
CA GLY A 367 -4.05 -25.65 11.80
C GLY A 367 -2.54 -25.51 11.67
N ARG A 368 -1.88 -26.65 11.52
CA ARG A 368 -0.45 -26.75 11.17
C ARG A 368 -0.30 -27.56 9.89
N PRO A 369 0.75 -27.32 9.07
CA PRO A 369 1.01 -28.13 7.89
C PRO A 369 1.07 -29.63 8.22
N GLU A 370 0.58 -30.49 7.33
CA GLU A 370 0.56 -31.94 7.57
C GLU A 370 1.96 -32.52 7.77
N ASN A 371 2.94 -31.98 7.05
CA ASN A 371 4.35 -32.36 7.09
C ASN A 371 5.18 -31.52 8.10
N TRP A 372 4.52 -30.77 8.99
CA TRP A 372 5.21 -30.02 10.05
C TRP A 372 5.57 -30.95 11.21
N ASN A 373 6.82 -30.86 11.67
CA ASN A 373 7.31 -31.62 12.82
C ASN A 373 7.42 -30.75 14.08
N GLU A 374 7.24 -31.33 15.26
CA GLU A 374 7.40 -30.63 16.53
C GLU A 374 8.84 -30.11 16.68
N GLY A 375 8.97 -28.81 16.97
CA GLY A 375 10.26 -28.11 17.03
C GLY A 375 10.65 -27.37 15.74
N GLN A 376 9.99 -27.66 14.61
CA GLN A 376 10.21 -26.95 13.36
C GLN A 376 9.58 -25.55 13.39
N SER A 377 10.30 -24.56 12.88
CA SER A 377 9.84 -23.17 12.93
C SER A 377 8.65 -22.91 12.01
N ILE A 378 7.64 -22.20 12.55
CA ILE A 378 6.47 -21.73 11.81
C ILE A 378 6.19 -20.25 12.13
N TYR A 379 5.95 -19.49 11.07
CA TYR A 379 5.75 -18.05 11.13
C TYR A 379 4.36 -17.67 10.61
N VAL A 380 3.89 -16.49 11.01
CA VAL A 380 2.65 -15.89 10.48
C VAL A 380 3.00 -14.66 9.65
N CYS A 381 2.39 -14.50 8.49
CA CYS A 381 2.57 -13.33 7.64
C CYS A 381 1.22 -12.72 7.30
N GLU A 382 1.02 -11.46 7.64
CA GLU A 382 -0.17 -10.69 7.25
C GLU A 382 0.18 -9.56 6.26
N GLN A 383 1.45 -9.16 6.23
CA GLN A 383 1.87 -7.89 5.64
C GLN A 383 3.05 -8.08 4.70
N ARG A 384 3.16 -7.18 3.73
CA ARG A 384 4.36 -7.01 2.90
C ARG A 384 4.99 -5.66 3.20
N TYR A 385 6.31 -5.60 3.02
CA TYR A 385 7.12 -4.43 3.28
C TYR A 385 7.51 -3.77 1.96
N ASN A 386 7.23 -2.47 1.84
CA ASN A 386 7.77 -1.64 0.79
C ASN A 386 9.02 -0.92 1.32
N ASP A 387 10.17 -1.34 0.83
CA ASP A 387 11.45 -0.83 1.33
C ASP A 387 11.84 0.54 0.75
N SER A 388 11.18 1.01 -0.31
CA SER A 388 11.35 2.36 -0.85
C SER A 388 10.62 3.40 0.00
N TYR A 389 9.39 3.09 0.40
CA TYR A 389 8.55 3.97 1.22
C TYR A 389 8.65 3.69 2.73
N LYS A 390 9.44 2.68 3.12
CA LYS A 390 9.59 2.24 4.52
C LYS A 390 8.23 2.00 5.20
N SER A 391 7.33 1.34 4.48
CA SER A 391 5.94 1.15 4.90
C SER A 391 5.53 -0.31 4.79
N VAL A 392 4.54 -0.70 5.61
CA VAL A 392 3.93 -2.04 5.57
C VAL A 392 2.50 -1.93 5.08
N THR A 393 2.09 -2.87 4.24
CA THR A 393 0.71 -2.98 3.75
C THR A 393 0.20 -4.39 3.94
N LYS A 394 -1.10 -4.53 4.22
CA LYS A 394 -1.75 -5.82 4.38
C LYS A 394 -1.81 -6.55 3.04
N ILE A 395 -1.45 -7.82 3.04
CA ILE A 395 -1.61 -8.71 1.89
C ILE A 395 -3.08 -9.11 1.83
N LYS A 396 -3.77 -8.73 0.74
CA LYS A 396 -5.18 -9.08 0.51
C LYS A 396 -5.29 -10.38 -0.29
N ASN A 397 -4.55 -10.49 -1.38
CA ASN A 397 -4.38 -11.70 -2.17
C ASN A 397 -3.09 -12.41 -1.80
N TRP A 398 -3.21 -13.54 -1.08
CA TRP A 398 -2.05 -14.36 -0.74
C TRP A 398 -1.44 -15.06 -1.96
N ALA A 399 -2.21 -15.29 -3.03
CA ALA A 399 -1.69 -15.93 -4.23
C ALA A 399 -0.59 -15.11 -4.93
N SER A 400 -0.64 -13.77 -4.84
CA SER A 400 0.43 -12.90 -5.38
C SER A 400 1.75 -13.01 -4.60
N CYS A 401 1.76 -13.71 -3.46
CA CYS A 401 2.97 -13.96 -2.68
C CYS A 401 3.66 -15.27 -3.03
N LEU A 402 3.06 -16.10 -3.88
CA LEU A 402 3.51 -17.46 -4.18
C LEU A 402 4.16 -17.52 -5.57
N PRO A 403 5.08 -18.48 -5.81
CA PRO A 403 5.66 -18.68 -7.13
C PRO A 403 4.59 -19.06 -8.17
N PRO A 404 4.85 -18.83 -9.47
CA PRO A 404 3.96 -19.27 -10.54
C PRO A 404 3.54 -20.73 -10.40
N GLY A 405 2.25 -21.02 -10.66
CA GLY A 405 1.68 -22.36 -10.54
C GLY A 405 1.32 -22.80 -9.11
N HIS A 406 1.72 -22.04 -8.08
CA HIS A 406 1.39 -22.34 -6.69
C HIS A 406 0.17 -21.56 -6.21
N LYS A 407 -0.59 -22.16 -5.30
CA LYS A 407 -1.83 -21.60 -4.74
C LYS A 407 -1.85 -21.72 -3.22
N PRO A 408 -2.63 -20.86 -2.52
CA PRO A 408 -2.69 -20.87 -1.06
C PRO A 408 -3.08 -22.22 -0.43
N GLY A 409 -3.73 -23.12 -1.19
CA GLY A 409 -4.16 -24.45 -0.72
C GLY A 409 -3.16 -25.58 -0.94
N ASP A 410 -1.95 -25.31 -1.44
CA ASP A 410 -0.95 -26.36 -1.65
C ASP A 410 -0.36 -26.87 -0.33
N ILE A 411 -0.37 -26.05 0.72
CA ILE A 411 -0.02 -26.46 2.08
C ILE A 411 -1.27 -27.05 2.75
N GLN A 412 -1.34 -28.38 2.82
CA GLN A 412 -2.41 -29.08 3.54
C GLN A 412 -2.24 -28.91 5.06
N LEU A 413 -3.35 -28.71 5.76
CA LEU A 413 -3.35 -28.40 7.19
C LEU A 413 -4.01 -29.50 8.02
N ASN A 414 -3.28 -29.98 9.01
CA ASN A 414 -3.84 -30.63 10.19
C ASN A 414 -4.59 -29.59 11.03
N MET A 415 -5.92 -29.64 10.95
CA MET A 415 -6.80 -28.65 11.57
C MET A 415 -6.84 -28.79 13.10
N PHE A 416 -6.85 -27.65 13.79
CA PHE A 416 -7.13 -27.62 15.21
C PHE A 416 -8.61 -27.89 15.49
N SER A 417 -8.91 -28.39 16.69
CA SER A 417 -10.29 -28.54 17.17
C SER A 417 -11.02 -27.19 17.25
N HIS A 418 -10.29 -26.13 17.60
CA HIS A 418 -10.77 -24.76 17.65
C HIS A 418 -9.71 -23.80 17.10
N PRO A 419 -10.08 -22.73 16.37
CA PRO A 419 -9.11 -21.76 15.90
C PRO A 419 -8.34 -21.09 17.03
N LEU A 420 -7.05 -20.82 16.81
CA LEU A 420 -6.22 -20.06 17.74
C LEU A 420 -6.66 -18.59 17.81
N VAL A 421 -6.60 -18.01 19.01
CA VAL A 421 -6.77 -16.57 19.20
C VAL A 421 -5.38 -15.93 19.22
N LEU A 422 -5.09 -15.12 18.20
CA LEU A 422 -3.82 -14.39 18.12
C LEU A 422 -3.96 -12.98 18.69
N LYS A 423 -2.94 -12.53 19.42
CA LYS A 423 -2.84 -11.17 19.94
C LYS A 423 -1.56 -10.53 19.43
N LYS A 424 -1.67 -9.32 18.88
CA LYS A 424 -0.50 -8.51 18.51
C LYS A 424 0.09 -7.84 19.75
N LEU A 425 1.40 -7.91 19.87
CA LEU A 425 2.20 -7.28 20.90
C LEU A 425 2.87 -6.01 20.35
N PRO A 426 3.18 -5.01 21.19
CA PRO A 426 4.08 -3.91 20.82
C PRO A 426 5.36 -4.43 20.15
N SER A 427 5.88 -3.72 19.15
CA SER A 427 7.19 -4.07 18.58
C SER A 427 8.29 -4.01 19.63
N ALA A 428 9.34 -4.83 19.49
CA ALA A 428 10.49 -4.85 20.40
C ALA A 428 11.17 -3.47 20.52
N SER A 429 11.09 -2.63 19.49
CA SER A 429 11.57 -1.24 19.52
C SER A 429 10.82 -0.36 20.53
N MET A 430 9.59 -0.70 20.93
CA MET A 430 8.91 -0.08 22.08
C MET A 430 9.42 -0.64 23.42
N MET A 431 9.78 -1.92 23.47
CA MET A 431 10.16 -2.61 24.71
C MET A 431 11.55 -2.18 25.20
N ASP A 432 12.50 -1.94 24.27
CA ASP A 432 13.87 -1.52 24.62
C ASP A 432 13.96 -0.10 25.21
N LYS A 433 12.97 0.77 24.94
CA LYS A 433 12.87 2.11 25.57
C LYS A 433 12.02 2.12 26.84
N ALA A 434 11.06 1.19 26.96
CA ALA A 434 10.24 1.03 28.16
C ALA A 434 10.98 0.32 29.32
N GLY A 435 12.08 -0.41 29.04
CA GLY A 435 12.89 -1.11 30.04
C GLY A 435 13.62 -0.22 31.07
N LYS A 436 13.38 1.10 31.05
CA LYS A 436 13.81 2.05 32.09
C LYS A 436 12.65 2.54 32.96
N GLN A 437 11.58 1.76 33.13
CA GLN A 437 10.66 1.94 34.25
C GLN A 437 9.87 0.66 34.53
N ASP A 438 9.95 0.27 35.81
CA ASP A 438 9.16 -0.70 36.54
C ASP A 438 9.33 -2.22 36.31
N SER A 439 9.95 -2.77 37.35
CA SER A 439 9.88 -4.14 37.83
C SER A 439 8.45 -4.58 38.23
N SER A 440 8.22 -5.89 38.07
CA SER A 440 7.10 -6.72 38.55
C SER A 440 5.82 -6.73 37.70
N GLU A 441 5.64 -7.79 36.90
CA GLU A 441 4.74 -8.90 37.22
C GLU A 441 4.69 -9.97 36.08
N ASN A 442 4.60 -11.23 36.52
CA ASN A 442 4.35 -12.50 35.84
C ASN A 442 4.25 -12.55 34.29
N ALA A 443 5.32 -13.07 33.67
CA ALA A 443 5.30 -13.59 32.31
C ALA A 443 4.81 -15.05 32.28
N SER A 444 3.68 -15.28 31.62
CA SER A 444 3.21 -16.59 31.20
C SER A 444 4.13 -17.17 30.12
N ARG A 445 4.61 -18.39 30.38
CA ARG A 445 5.51 -19.21 29.56
C ARG A 445 5.06 -19.37 28.11
N ALA A 446 5.90 -18.96 27.16
CA ALA A 446 6.06 -19.60 25.86
C ALA A 446 7.56 -19.92 25.70
N SER A 447 7.84 -21.20 25.46
CA SER A 447 9.16 -21.84 25.52
C SER A 447 10.10 -21.44 24.38
N SER A 448 11.35 -21.15 24.73
CA SER A 448 12.54 -21.41 23.90
C SER A 448 13.31 -22.60 24.48
N PRO A 449 14.07 -23.37 23.68
CA PRO A 449 14.57 -24.68 24.06
C PRO A 449 15.90 -24.60 24.82
N ARG A 450 16.14 -25.52 25.76
CA ARG A 450 17.50 -25.87 26.18
C ARG A 450 17.65 -27.37 26.44
N ASN A 451 18.75 -27.86 25.88
CA ASN A 451 19.24 -29.23 25.89
C ASN A 451 19.64 -29.77 27.27
N SER A 452 19.70 -31.11 27.28
CA SER A 452 20.56 -32.02 28.04
C SER A 452 20.06 -32.64 29.35
N ALA A 453 19.70 -33.92 29.21
CA ALA A 453 20.14 -35.08 30.00
C ALA A 453 20.10 -35.01 31.54
N SER A 454 19.25 -35.85 32.15
CA SER A 454 19.70 -37.13 32.67
C SER A 454 18.54 -37.94 33.27
N SER A 455 18.63 -39.24 33.02
CA SER A 455 17.85 -40.34 33.55
C SER A 455 17.67 -40.33 35.07
N LYS A 456 16.46 -40.70 35.55
CA LYS A 456 16.28 -41.87 36.43
C LYS A 456 14.81 -42.20 36.69
N SER A 457 14.53 -43.49 36.53
CA SER A 457 13.33 -44.25 36.85
C SER A 457 13.04 -44.34 38.35
N TRP A 458 11.76 -44.36 38.75
CA TRP A 458 11.10 -45.53 39.37
C TRP A 458 9.61 -45.28 39.63
N SER A 459 8.84 -46.36 39.50
CA SER A 459 7.38 -46.47 39.56
C SER A 459 6.88 -46.80 40.99
N PRO A 460 5.60 -47.23 41.22
CA PRO A 460 4.71 -46.61 42.22
C PRO A 460 4.34 -47.56 43.38
N GLU A 461 3.65 -47.06 44.42
CA GLU A 461 2.48 -47.76 45.01
C GLU A 461 1.86 -47.08 46.25
N SER A 462 0.58 -47.43 46.45
CA SER A 462 -0.16 -47.62 47.72
C SER A 462 -1.02 -46.47 48.29
N THR A 463 -2.33 -46.64 48.06
CA THR A 463 -3.44 -46.29 48.98
C THR A 463 -3.52 -47.33 50.13
N PRO A 464 -4.14 -47.09 51.32
CA PRO A 464 -5.61 -47.11 51.45
C PRO A 464 -6.30 -46.32 52.63
N LYS A 465 -7.60 -45.97 52.40
CA LYS A 465 -8.80 -45.98 53.32
C LYS A 465 -8.81 -45.06 54.59
N ALA A 466 -9.91 -44.47 55.11
CA ALA A 466 -11.36 -44.61 54.90
C ALA A 466 -12.19 -43.39 55.43
N MET A 467 -13.36 -43.22 54.79
CA MET A 467 -14.70 -42.69 55.15
C MET A 467 -15.02 -42.04 56.51
N ILE A 468 -15.75 -40.91 56.46
CA ILE A 468 -17.05 -40.67 57.15
C ILE A 468 -17.97 -39.82 56.24
N LYS A 469 -19.25 -40.21 56.15
CA LYS A 469 -20.36 -39.55 55.41
C LYS A 469 -21.09 -38.50 56.26
N SER A 470 -21.62 -37.45 55.63
CA SER A 470 -23.00 -36.96 55.88
C SER A 470 -23.46 -36.00 54.78
N GLU A 471 -24.74 -36.08 54.46
CA GLU A 471 -25.45 -35.59 53.28
C GLU A 471 -26.38 -34.41 53.67
N SER A 472 -26.60 -33.42 52.80
CA SER A 472 -27.90 -32.75 52.53
C SER A 472 -27.77 -31.34 51.88
N THR A 473 -28.26 -31.28 50.63
CA THR A 473 -29.07 -30.26 49.92
C THR A 473 -28.87 -28.73 50.04
N PRO A 474 -29.26 -27.94 49.00
CA PRO A 474 -28.77 -26.58 48.77
C PRO A 474 -29.84 -25.45 48.88
N ILE A 475 -29.37 -24.19 48.66
CA ILE A 475 -30.09 -22.92 48.37
C ILE A 475 -30.46 -22.11 49.65
N PRO A 476 -30.49 -20.74 49.73
CA PRO A 476 -30.50 -19.70 48.67
C PRO A 476 -29.54 -18.49 48.83
N ALA A 477 -29.49 -17.67 47.76
CA ALA A 477 -29.08 -16.27 47.79
C ALA A 477 -30.21 -15.34 48.35
N PRO A 478 -29.85 -14.17 48.91
CA PRO A 478 -30.75 -13.02 48.90
C PRO A 478 -30.11 -11.69 48.44
N THR A 479 -30.68 -11.12 47.37
CA THR A 479 -31.32 -9.79 47.24
C THR A 479 -30.69 -8.54 47.89
N LEU A 480 -30.28 -7.50 47.14
CA LEU A 480 -31.02 -6.38 46.48
C LEU A 480 -31.06 -5.06 47.30
N LYS A 481 -30.76 -3.92 46.64
CA LYS A 481 -31.65 -2.74 46.34
C LYS A 481 -30.79 -1.47 46.10
N LYS A 482 -30.85 -0.82 44.91
CA LYS A 482 -31.82 0.21 44.42
C LYS A 482 -31.64 1.56 45.15
N THR A 483 -31.66 2.78 44.59
CA THR A 483 -32.36 3.44 43.45
C THR A 483 -31.92 4.94 43.44
N LYS A 484 -32.04 5.76 42.37
CA LYS A 484 -33.26 6.49 41.92
C LYS A 484 -32.92 7.29 40.62
N SER A 485 -33.68 7.13 39.53
CA SER A 485 -34.75 8.01 38.96
C SER A 485 -34.22 9.15 38.05
N ASN A 486 -34.81 9.56 36.91
CA ASN A 486 -36.21 9.55 36.48
C ASN A 486 -36.37 9.77 34.95
N LYS A 487 -37.51 9.33 34.41
CA LYS A 487 -38.01 9.40 33.01
C LYS A 487 -38.78 10.68 32.68
N ARG A 488 -38.94 11.00 31.37
CA ARG A 488 -40.19 11.30 30.57
C ARG A 488 -39.80 12.02 29.24
N LYS A 489 -40.43 11.92 28.06
CA LYS A 489 -41.62 11.22 27.49
C LYS A 489 -41.65 11.44 25.94
N SER A 490 -42.51 10.66 25.24
CA SER A 490 -43.32 10.99 24.02
C SER A 490 -42.69 10.81 22.61
N THR A 491 -43.33 10.31 21.52
CA THR A 491 -44.60 9.61 21.23
C THR A 491 -44.51 9.05 19.78
N GLN A 492 -45.14 7.91 19.46
CA GLN A 492 -45.32 7.36 18.10
C GLN A 492 -46.56 7.94 17.41
N MET A 493 -46.51 8.13 16.08
CA MET A 493 -47.64 8.03 15.14
C MET A 493 -47.11 7.65 13.74
N THR A 494 -47.65 6.58 13.15
CA THR A 494 -47.70 6.29 11.69
C THR A 494 -49.16 6.47 11.25
N PRO A 495 -49.50 6.72 9.96
CA PRO A 495 -49.69 5.59 9.00
C PRO A 495 -49.51 5.94 7.50
N GLY A 496 -49.41 4.90 6.64
CA GLY A 496 -49.84 5.01 5.24
C GLY A 496 -49.09 4.15 4.21
N SER A 497 -49.64 2.99 3.87
CA SER A 497 -49.41 2.28 2.60
C SER A 497 -50.76 1.99 1.94
N PRO A 498 -50.83 1.91 0.60
CA PRO A 498 -51.82 1.05 -0.07
C PRO A 498 -51.16 0.21 -1.21
N PRO A 499 -51.87 -0.68 -1.93
CA PRO A 499 -51.82 -2.12 -1.65
C PRO A 499 -51.42 -3.01 -2.84
N LEU A 500 -51.35 -4.31 -2.55
CA LEU A 500 -51.11 -5.46 -3.43
C LEU A 500 -52.03 -5.57 -4.66
N HIS A 501 -51.46 -6.12 -5.75
CA HIS A 501 -52.19 -7.01 -6.66
C HIS A 501 -51.52 -8.39 -6.73
N SER A 502 -52.34 -9.40 -6.49
CA SER A 502 -52.10 -10.83 -6.58
C SER A 502 -52.10 -11.34 -8.03
N VAL A 503 -51.20 -12.25 -8.39
CA VAL A 503 -51.49 -13.33 -9.34
C VAL A 503 -50.87 -14.64 -8.84
N LYS A 504 -51.73 -15.64 -8.64
CA LYS A 504 -51.43 -17.06 -8.44
C LYS A 504 -51.42 -17.72 -9.83
N VAL A 505 -50.39 -18.48 -10.22
CA VAL A 505 -50.54 -19.72 -11.03
C VAL A 505 -49.39 -20.70 -10.73
N LYS A 506 -49.81 -21.87 -10.24
CA LYS A 506 -49.36 -23.28 -10.32
C LYS A 506 -47.89 -23.70 -10.53
N SER A 507 -47.57 -24.70 -9.68
CA SER A 507 -46.71 -25.89 -9.80
C SER A 507 -46.62 -26.50 -11.23
N ASP A 508 -45.65 -27.32 -11.65
CA ASP A 508 -44.76 -28.30 -11.00
C ASP A 508 -43.47 -28.46 -11.85
N ASP A 509 -42.42 -29.03 -11.22
CA ASP A 509 -41.60 -30.16 -11.72
C ASP A 509 -40.08 -29.99 -11.52
N ALA A 510 -39.48 -31.09 -11.07
CA ALA A 510 -38.11 -31.22 -10.59
C ALA A 510 -37.17 -31.68 -11.72
N GLY A 511 -35.92 -31.19 -11.73
CA GLY A 511 -34.90 -31.74 -12.63
C GLY A 511 -33.55 -31.02 -12.64
N GLN A 512 -32.66 -31.43 -11.73
CA GLN A 512 -31.18 -31.48 -11.80
C GLN A 512 -30.33 -30.21 -12.08
N PRO A 513 -29.17 -30.05 -11.41
CA PRO A 513 -28.28 -28.91 -11.58
C PRO A 513 -27.38 -29.06 -12.82
N ALA A 514 -27.27 -27.99 -13.60
CA ALA A 514 -26.33 -27.84 -14.71
C ALA A 514 -24.87 -27.71 -14.19
N PRO A 515 -23.86 -28.16 -14.97
CA PRO A 515 -22.48 -28.28 -14.51
C PRO A 515 -21.77 -26.93 -14.41
N ILE A 516 -20.90 -26.83 -13.40
CA ILE A 516 -19.97 -25.73 -13.16
C ILE A 516 -18.93 -25.69 -14.30
N ALA A 517 -18.79 -24.54 -14.94
CA ALA A 517 -17.79 -24.32 -15.99
C ALA A 517 -16.35 -24.30 -15.41
N PRO A 518 -15.35 -24.86 -16.12
CA PRO A 518 -13.95 -24.81 -15.70
C PRO A 518 -13.31 -23.44 -16.01
N PRO A 519 -12.20 -23.07 -15.34
CA PRO A 519 -11.50 -21.81 -15.61
C PRO A 519 -10.86 -21.86 -17.00
N ARG A 520 -11.08 -20.81 -17.80
CA ARG A 520 -10.49 -20.67 -19.13
C ARG A 520 -9.09 -20.07 -19.06
N VAL A 521 -8.14 -20.82 -19.61
CA VAL A 521 -6.82 -20.38 -20.07
C VAL A 521 -7.02 -19.32 -21.15
N ALA A 522 -6.39 -18.16 -21.02
CA ALA A 522 -6.33 -17.16 -22.07
C ALA A 522 -5.45 -17.69 -23.21
N ALA A 523 -6.09 -18.23 -24.25
CA ALA A 523 -5.45 -18.53 -25.52
C ALA A 523 -5.59 -17.31 -26.43
N SER A 524 -4.44 -16.81 -26.89
CA SER A 524 -4.28 -15.82 -27.96
C SER A 524 -5.13 -16.20 -29.19
N SER A 525 -5.96 -15.28 -29.67
CA SER A 525 -6.63 -15.41 -30.98
C SER A 525 -6.33 -14.20 -31.86
N LEU A 526 -5.24 -14.31 -32.62
CA LEU A 526 -5.08 -13.66 -33.93
C LEU A 526 -6.07 -14.30 -34.91
N SER A 527 -6.93 -13.51 -35.56
CA SER A 527 -7.15 -13.58 -37.02
C SER A 527 -8.18 -12.55 -37.52
N ARG A 528 -7.64 -11.61 -38.32
CA ARG A 528 -8.14 -11.10 -39.62
C ARG A 528 -9.40 -10.22 -39.70
N PHE A 529 -9.08 -8.97 -40.00
CA PHE A 529 -9.83 -8.04 -40.85
C PHE A 529 -10.16 -8.62 -42.24
N HIS A 530 -11.40 -8.38 -42.66
CA HIS A 530 -11.85 -8.05 -44.02
C HIS A 530 -12.69 -6.77 -43.80
N CYS A 531 -12.72 -5.72 -44.59
CA CYS A 531 -12.47 -5.50 -46.01
C CYS A 531 -12.61 -3.98 -46.23
N LEU A 532 -11.81 -3.35 -47.11
CA LEU A 532 -12.28 -2.57 -48.27
C LEU A 532 -11.45 -1.31 -48.67
N TYR A 533 -11.18 -1.32 -49.98
CA TYR A 533 -11.07 -0.24 -50.98
C TYR A 533 -9.75 0.54 -51.21
N SER A 534 -9.09 0.11 -52.31
CA SER A 534 -8.62 0.90 -53.46
C SER A 534 -7.35 1.77 -53.34
N SER A 535 -6.52 1.98 -54.36
CA SER A 535 -6.41 1.48 -55.74
C SER A 535 -5.20 2.19 -56.39
N LEU A 536 -4.47 1.44 -57.23
CA LEU A 536 -3.68 1.87 -58.40
C LEU A 536 -2.31 2.59 -58.27
N ALA A 537 -1.31 1.86 -58.81
CA ALA A 537 -0.27 2.29 -59.78
C ALA A 537 0.89 3.17 -59.25
N THR A 538 2.17 3.03 -59.65
CA THR A 538 2.78 2.53 -60.89
C THR A 538 4.28 2.21 -60.66
N LYS A 539 4.81 1.32 -61.50
CA LYS A 539 6.21 0.93 -61.75
C LYS A 539 7.26 2.05 -61.80
N ALA A 540 8.49 1.75 -61.36
CA ALA A 540 9.79 1.96 -62.05
C ALA A 540 10.93 1.53 -61.09
N GLN A 541 11.73 0.48 -61.41
CA GLN A 541 13.10 0.57 -61.99
C GLN A 541 14.10 1.31 -61.08
N CYS A 542 15.35 0.91 -60.85
CA CYS A 542 16.22 -0.15 -61.36
C CYS A 542 17.53 -0.08 -60.53
N THR A 543 18.33 -1.16 -60.58
CA THR A 543 19.81 -1.22 -60.40
C THR A 543 20.41 -0.89 -59.03
N ALA A 544 21.33 -1.65 -58.45
CA ALA A 544 22.07 -2.85 -58.88
C ALA A 544 22.50 -3.63 -57.62
#